data_AF-A0AA40NDZ0-F1
#
_entry.id   AF-A0AA40NDZ0-F1
#
_cell.length_a   1.000
_cell.length_b   1.000
_cell.length_c   1.000
_cell.angle_alpha   90.00
_cell.angle_beta   90.00
_cell.angle_gamma   90.00
#
_symmetry.space_group_name_H-M   'P 1'
#
loop_
_entity.id
_entity.type
_entity.pdbx_description
1 polymer ?
#
loop_
_entity_poly.entity_id
_entity_poly.type
_entity_poly.pdbx_seq_one_letter_code
_entity_poly.pdbx_strand_id
1 'polypeptide(L)'
;MDLASLRAQQLELASSLIREDRLKNDPPDLIGGADVGFEQGGEVTRAAMVLLKYPTLELVEYKVARIATTMPYIPGFLSFRETPALMAAWQLLSHKPDLLFIDGHGISHPRRLGVASHFGLLVDVPTIGVAKKRLCGKFEPLAAEP
;
A
#
# COMPACT_ATOMS: atom_id res chain seq x y z
N MET A 1 -16.86 16.39 -0.92
CA MET A 1 -16.40 14.99 -1.03
C MET A 1 -17.60 14.10 -0.77
N ASP A 2 -18.03 13.32 -1.78
CA ASP A 2 -19.17 12.41 -1.64
C ASP A 2 -18.68 11.01 -1.21
N LEU A 3 -19.02 10.62 0.01
CA LEU A 3 -18.64 9.31 0.57
C LEU A 3 -19.35 8.14 -0.13
N ALA A 4 -20.53 8.37 -0.71
CA ALA A 4 -21.25 7.35 -1.45
C ALA A 4 -20.51 7.01 -2.74
N SER A 5 -20.09 8.03 -3.51
CA SER A 5 -19.24 7.87 -4.69
C SER A 5 -17.90 7.17 -4.36
N LEU A 6 -17.18 7.61 -3.33
CA LEU A 6 -15.92 6.95 -2.93
C LEU A 6 -16.13 5.49 -2.53
N ARG A 7 -17.26 5.17 -1.90
CA ARG A 7 -17.59 3.79 -1.55
C ARG A 7 -17.87 2.94 -2.78
N ALA A 8 -18.60 3.49 -3.75
CA ALA A 8 -18.85 2.82 -5.03
C ALA A 8 -17.53 2.55 -5.77
N GLN A 9 -16.65 3.55 -5.83
CA GLN A 9 -15.32 3.41 -6.42
C GLN A 9 -14.50 2.30 -5.74
N GLN A 10 -14.57 2.16 -4.41
CA GLN A 10 -13.86 1.07 -3.74
C GLN A 10 -14.37 -0.31 -4.14
N LEU A 11 -15.69 -0.46 -4.33
CA LEU A 11 -16.29 -1.73 -4.74
C LEU A 11 -15.96 -2.07 -6.19
N GLU A 12 -15.97 -1.06 -7.07
CA GLU A 12 -15.58 -1.20 -8.47
C GLU A 12 -14.12 -1.65 -8.58
N LEU A 13 -13.18 -0.90 -7.98
CA LEU A 13 -11.77 -1.26 -7.96
C LEU A 13 -11.51 -2.62 -7.30
N ALA A 14 -12.25 -2.95 -6.23
CA ALA A 14 -12.12 -4.27 -5.58
C ALA A 14 -12.46 -5.44 -6.51
N SER A 15 -13.34 -5.22 -7.49
CA SER A 15 -13.71 -6.24 -8.48
C SER A 15 -12.62 -6.45 -9.53
N SER A 16 -11.74 -5.47 -9.73
CA SER A 16 -10.59 -5.53 -10.65
C SER A 16 -9.34 -6.14 -10.02
N LEU A 17 -9.37 -6.52 -8.74
CA LEU A 17 -8.20 -7.08 -8.06
C LEU A 17 -7.87 -8.48 -8.56
N ILE A 18 -6.62 -8.65 -9.00
CA ILE A 18 -6.01 -9.95 -9.27
C ILE A 18 -5.48 -10.52 -7.95
N ARG A 19 -5.84 -11.77 -7.64
CA ARG A 19 -5.44 -12.47 -6.40
C ARG A 19 -4.65 -13.74 -6.67
N GLU A 20 -4.08 -13.81 -7.86
CA GLU A 20 -3.23 -14.89 -8.35
C GLU A 20 -1.82 -14.34 -8.48
N ASP A 21 -0.83 -15.21 -8.35
CA ASP A 21 0.56 -14.83 -8.48
C ASP A 21 0.86 -14.40 -9.92
N ARG A 22 1.35 -13.17 -10.05
CA ARG A 22 1.76 -12.55 -11.33
C ARG A 22 3.03 -11.75 -11.12
N LEU A 23 4.12 -12.46 -10.87
CA LEU A 23 5.45 -11.87 -10.81
C LEU A 23 6.10 -11.94 -12.18
N LYS A 24 6.83 -10.88 -12.55
CA LYS A 24 7.64 -10.88 -13.77
C LYS A 24 8.80 -11.87 -13.66
N ASN A 25 9.44 -11.89 -12.49
CA ASN A 25 10.52 -12.80 -12.10
C ASN A 25 10.13 -13.49 -10.79
N ASP A 26 10.37 -14.79 -10.68
CA ASP A 26 10.16 -15.57 -9.46
C ASP A 26 11.42 -16.38 -9.13
N PRO A 27 12.21 -15.98 -8.10
CA PRO A 27 11.95 -14.89 -7.16
C PRO A 27 12.08 -13.48 -7.78
N PRO A 28 11.49 -12.43 -7.17
CA PRO A 28 11.68 -11.04 -7.61
C PRO A 28 13.14 -10.60 -7.44
N ASP A 29 13.62 -9.70 -8.30
CA ASP A 29 14.99 -9.16 -8.20
C ASP A 29 15.02 -7.93 -7.28
N LEU A 30 13.97 -7.10 -7.37
CA LEU A 30 13.84 -5.86 -6.61
C LEU A 30 12.53 -5.85 -5.83
N ILE A 31 12.62 -5.79 -4.51
CA ILE A 31 11.46 -5.63 -3.63
C ILE A 31 11.39 -4.20 -3.09
N GLY A 32 10.18 -3.71 -2.91
CA GLY A 32 9.90 -2.40 -2.35
C GLY A 32 9.25 -2.46 -0.99
N GLY A 33 9.53 -1.51 -0.11
CA GLY A 33 8.77 -1.23 1.10
C GLY A 33 8.21 0.19 1.06
N ALA A 34 6.96 0.38 1.46
CA ALA A 34 6.35 1.70 1.58
C ALA A 34 5.63 1.89 2.92
N ASP A 35 5.75 3.10 3.46
CA ASP A 35 5.07 3.54 4.67
C ASP A 35 4.57 4.99 4.49
N VAL A 36 3.46 5.32 5.17
CA VAL A 36 2.83 6.64 5.12
C VAL A 36 2.57 7.14 6.52
N GLY A 37 3.04 8.35 6.79
CA GLY A 37 2.82 9.06 8.04
C GLY A 37 2.18 10.43 7.80
N PHE A 38 1.71 11.03 8.88
CA PHE A 38 1.14 12.37 8.90
C PHE A 38 1.98 13.27 9.79
N GLU A 39 2.40 14.41 9.25
CA GLU A 39 3.17 15.46 9.95
C GLU A 39 2.24 16.66 10.22
N GLN A 40 2.69 17.60 11.07
CA GLN A 40 2.02 18.90 11.29
C GLN A 40 0.52 18.75 11.63
N GLY A 41 0.18 17.89 12.59
CA GLY A 41 -1.21 17.68 13.00
C GLY A 41 -2.11 17.06 11.92
N GLY A 42 -1.54 16.52 10.84
CA GLY A 42 -2.29 15.93 9.72
C GLY A 42 -2.40 16.81 8.50
N GLU A 43 -1.76 18.00 8.47
CA GLU A 43 -1.73 18.89 7.31
C GLU A 43 -0.81 18.39 6.19
N VAL A 44 0.22 17.61 6.53
CA VAL A 44 1.17 17.04 5.57
C VAL A 44 1.11 15.52 5.61
N THR A 45 0.86 14.90 4.45
CA THR A 45 1.03 13.46 4.27
C THR A 45 2.46 13.21 3.77
N ARG A 46 3.21 12.38 4.48
CA ARG A 46 4.56 11.96 4.12
C ARG A 46 4.56 10.48 3.75
N ALA A 47 5.06 10.16 2.56
CA ALA A 47 5.30 8.77 2.16
C ALA A 47 6.79 8.53 2.00
N ALA A 48 7.25 7.36 2.44
CA ALA A 48 8.59 6.86 2.18
C ALA A 48 8.50 5.57 1.38
N MET A 49 9.35 5.41 0.38
CA MET A 49 9.53 4.16 -0.37
C MET A 49 11.00 3.78 -0.38
N VAL A 50 11.28 2.50 -0.18
CA VAL A 50 12.62 1.91 -0.15
C VAL A 50 12.66 0.75 -1.13
N LEU A 51 13.73 0.63 -1.90
CA LEU A 51 13.99 -0.50 -2.81
C LEU A 51 15.19 -1.29 -2.33
N LEU A 52 15.02 -2.60 -2.24
CA LEU A 52 16.05 -3.56 -1.82
C LEU A 52 16.22 -4.63 -2.89
N LYS A 53 17.46 -5.05 -3.14
CA LYS A 53 17.69 -6.29 -3.91
C LYS A 53 17.20 -7.49 -3.12
N TYR A 54 16.68 -8.48 -3.80
CA TYR A 54 16.32 -9.76 -3.20
C TYR A 54 17.20 -10.88 -3.79
N PRO A 55 17.69 -11.85 -2.97
CA PRO A 55 17.44 -12.04 -1.55
C PRO A 55 18.41 -11.29 -0.61
N THR A 56 19.36 -10.52 -1.13
CA THR A 56 20.46 -9.95 -0.32
C THR A 56 20.02 -8.84 0.64
N LEU A 57 18.87 -8.21 0.38
CA LEU A 57 18.33 -7.06 1.12
C LEU A 57 19.24 -5.81 1.06
N GLU A 58 20.13 -5.75 0.07
CA GLU A 58 20.95 -4.56 -0.17
C GLU A 58 20.08 -3.38 -0.60
N LEU A 59 20.26 -2.24 0.07
CA LEU A 59 19.58 -0.99 -0.29
C LEU A 59 20.02 -0.51 -1.68
N VAL A 60 19.05 -0.34 -2.57
CA VAL A 60 19.25 0.22 -3.91
C VAL A 60 18.97 1.72 -3.92
N GLU A 61 17.78 2.11 -3.45
CA GLU A 61 17.40 3.52 -3.32
C GLU A 61 16.27 3.70 -2.30
N TYR A 62 16.06 4.95 -1.88
CA TYR A 62 14.86 5.35 -1.17
C TYR A 62 14.43 6.76 -1.59
N LYS A 63 13.14 7.02 -1.50
CA LYS A 63 12.56 8.33 -1.78
C LYS A 63 11.53 8.68 -0.72
N VAL A 64 11.43 9.98 -0.44
CA VAL A 64 10.47 10.53 0.50
C VAL A 64 9.73 11.66 -0.21
N ALA A 65 8.40 11.57 -0.23
CA ALA A 65 7.55 12.64 -0.69
C ALA A 65 6.78 13.25 0.49
N ARG A 66 6.58 14.56 0.43
CA ARG A 66 5.71 15.32 1.33
C ARG A 66 4.75 16.12 0.48
N ILE A 67 3.47 15.95 0.74
CA ILE A 67 2.41 16.69 0.05
C ILE A 67 1.40 17.20 1.08
N ALA A 68 0.66 18.25 0.71
CA ALA A 68 -0.48 18.68 1.51
C ALA A 68 -1.52 17.54 1.59
N THR A 69 -2.05 17.29 2.78
CA THR A 69 -3.12 16.31 2.99
C THR A 69 -4.41 16.83 2.36
N THR A 70 -4.92 16.12 1.37
CA THR A 70 -6.12 16.54 0.61
C THR A 70 -7.42 15.95 1.13
N MET A 71 -7.36 15.05 2.12
CA MET A 71 -8.52 14.34 2.67
C MET A 71 -8.43 14.20 4.20
N PRO A 72 -9.51 14.49 4.95
CA PRO A 72 -9.55 14.23 6.39
C PRO A 72 -9.53 12.73 6.69
N TYR A 73 -9.22 12.36 7.92
CA TYR A 73 -9.30 10.97 8.35
C TYR A 73 -10.75 10.48 8.39
N ILE A 74 -11.09 9.51 7.54
CA ILE A 74 -12.40 8.86 7.52
C ILE A 74 -12.17 7.35 7.59
N PRO A 75 -12.66 6.66 8.64
CA PRO A 75 -12.52 5.22 8.78
C PRO A 75 -12.97 4.46 7.52
N GLY A 76 -12.11 3.56 7.01
CA GLY A 76 -12.35 2.77 5.82
C GLY A 76 -12.03 3.45 4.48
N PHE A 77 -11.66 4.73 4.48
CA PHE A 77 -11.24 5.48 3.27
C PHE A 77 -9.78 5.95 3.36
N LEU A 78 -9.01 5.40 4.30
CA LEU A 78 -7.62 5.77 4.53
C LEU A 78 -6.75 5.66 3.28
N SER A 79 -7.03 4.66 2.41
CA SER A 79 -6.28 4.51 1.16
C SER A 79 -6.35 5.75 0.27
N PHE A 80 -7.49 6.43 0.14
CA PHE A 80 -7.59 7.67 -0.64
C PHE A 80 -6.79 8.84 -0.04
N ARG A 81 -6.57 8.81 1.28
CA ARG A 81 -5.79 9.81 1.99
C ARG A 81 -4.28 9.61 1.81
N GLU A 82 -3.86 8.36 1.67
CA GLU A 82 -2.44 7.95 1.64
C GLU A 82 -1.89 7.78 0.22
N THR A 83 -2.71 7.29 -0.72
CA THR A 83 -2.28 7.01 -2.10
C THR A 83 -1.71 8.21 -2.84
N PRO A 84 -2.14 9.48 -2.64
CA PRO A 84 -1.51 10.60 -3.32
C PRO A 84 -0.04 10.79 -2.91
N ALA A 85 0.29 10.59 -1.63
CA ALA A 85 1.66 10.70 -1.15
C ALA A 85 2.50 9.50 -1.63
N LEU A 86 1.93 8.29 -1.62
CA LEU A 86 2.57 7.11 -2.19
C LEU A 86 2.88 7.31 -3.68
N MET A 87 1.94 7.86 -4.45
CA MET A 87 2.16 8.16 -5.87
C MET A 87 3.27 9.20 -6.07
N ALA A 88 3.32 10.24 -5.23
CA ALA A 88 4.41 11.21 -5.27
C ALA A 88 5.78 10.57 -4.97
N ALA A 89 5.87 9.69 -3.96
CA ALA A 89 7.10 8.96 -3.65
C ALA A 89 7.48 8.00 -4.80
N TRP A 90 6.48 7.32 -5.37
CA TRP A 90 6.64 6.43 -6.52
C TRP A 90 7.24 7.14 -7.72
N GLN A 91 6.72 8.33 -8.06
CA GLN A 91 7.22 9.12 -9.20
C GLN A 91 8.68 9.56 -9.04
N LEU A 92 9.19 9.65 -7.82
CA LEU A 92 10.59 10.00 -7.53
C LEU A 92 11.56 8.82 -7.68
N LEU A 93 11.08 7.58 -7.65
CA LEU A 93 11.92 6.38 -7.77
C LEU A 93 12.48 6.26 -9.19
N SER A 94 13.78 5.98 -9.29
CA SER A 94 14.45 5.74 -10.56
C SER A 94 14.20 4.32 -11.10
N HIS A 95 13.99 3.35 -10.21
CA HIS A 95 13.64 1.96 -10.52
C HIS A 95 12.28 1.61 -9.95
N LYS A 96 11.59 0.64 -10.54
CA LYS A 96 10.32 0.12 -10.02
C LYS A 96 10.55 -1.28 -9.44
N PRO A 97 10.01 -1.60 -8.24
CA PRO A 97 10.10 -2.93 -7.69
C PRO A 97 9.27 -3.92 -8.49
N ASP A 98 9.66 -5.20 -8.45
CA ASP A 98 8.87 -6.33 -8.94
C ASP A 98 7.75 -6.71 -7.97
N LEU A 99 7.93 -6.41 -6.67
CA LEU A 99 6.97 -6.66 -5.60
C LEU A 99 7.06 -5.56 -4.53
N LEU A 100 5.93 -4.99 -4.14
CA LEU A 100 5.86 -3.90 -3.17
C LEU A 100 5.11 -4.29 -1.88
N PHE A 101 5.79 -4.20 -0.74
CA PHE A 101 5.21 -4.34 0.58
C PHE A 101 4.77 -2.98 1.11
N ILE A 102 3.53 -2.88 1.59
CA ILE A 102 2.95 -1.62 2.07
C ILE A 102 2.49 -1.81 3.52
N ASP A 103 2.90 -0.92 4.43
CA ASP A 103 2.39 -0.90 5.81
C ASP A 103 0.89 -0.57 5.79
N GLY A 104 0.06 -1.58 6.02
CA GLY A 104 -1.38 -1.47 5.89
C GLY A 104 -2.03 -2.72 5.31
N HIS A 105 -3.33 -2.63 5.05
CA HIS A 105 -4.12 -3.77 4.57
C HIS A 105 -4.21 -3.82 3.04
N GLY A 106 -4.29 -5.04 2.50
CA GLY A 106 -4.74 -5.31 1.14
C GLY A 106 -6.21 -5.77 1.12
N ILE A 107 -6.46 -7.02 0.72
CA ILE A 107 -7.81 -7.62 0.66
C ILE A 107 -8.46 -7.81 2.04
N SER A 108 -7.68 -7.75 3.13
CA SER A 108 -8.12 -7.78 4.52
C SER A 108 -8.76 -6.45 4.95
N HIS A 109 -9.70 -5.96 4.14
CA HIS A 109 -10.45 -4.72 4.31
C HIS A 109 -11.95 -5.01 4.15
N PRO A 110 -12.87 -4.28 4.84
CA PRO A 110 -14.32 -4.54 4.76
C PRO A 110 -14.88 -4.55 3.34
N ARG A 111 -14.21 -3.84 2.42
CA ARG A 111 -14.56 -3.72 1.00
C ARG A 111 -13.54 -4.37 0.06
N ARG A 112 -12.65 -5.22 0.58
CA ARG A 112 -11.53 -5.84 -0.15
C ARG A 112 -10.52 -4.89 -0.80
N LEU A 113 -10.68 -3.59 -0.66
CA LEU A 113 -9.76 -2.58 -1.17
C LEU A 113 -9.08 -1.77 -0.04
N GLY A 114 -8.10 -2.38 0.61
CA GLY A 114 -7.16 -1.66 1.50
C GLY A 114 -6.12 -0.86 0.71
N VAL A 115 -5.24 -0.14 1.40
CA VAL A 115 -4.22 0.73 0.78
C VAL A 115 -3.29 -0.03 -0.15
N ALA A 116 -2.87 -1.25 0.22
CA ALA A 116 -1.98 -2.04 -0.62
C ALA A 116 -2.66 -2.42 -1.94
N SER A 117 -3.87 -2.97 -1.87
CA SER A 117 -4.67 -3.33 -3.04
C SER A 117 -5.04 -2.13 -3.90
N HIS A 118 -5.40 -1.00 -3.29
CA HIS A 118 -5.72 0.23 -4.01
C HIS A 118 -4.48 0.74 -4.75
N PHE A 119 -3.34 0.84 -4.07
CA PHE A 119 -2.13 1.35 -4.68
C PHE A 119 -1.60 0.43 -5.79
N GLY A 120 -1.64 -0.90 -5.60
CA GLY A 120 -1.22 -1.86 -6.61
C GLY A 120 -1.99 -1.72 -7.93
N LEU A 121 -3.30 -1.46 -7.88
CA LEU A 121 -4.10 -1.17 -9.08
C LEU A 121 -3.68 0.13 -9.78
N LEU A 122 -3.20 1.13 -9.03
CA LEU A 122 -2.78 2.42 -9.59
C LEU A 122 -1.41 2.36 -10.27
N VAL A 123 -0.51 1.52 -9.77
CA VAL A 123 0.88 1.43 -10.27
C VAL A 123 1.16 0.21 -11.13
N ASP A 124 0.20 -0.71 -11.26
CA ASP A 124 0.32 -1.98 -12.00
C ASP A 124 1.55 -2.80 -11.56
N VAL A 125 1.73 -2.94 -10.24
CA VAL A 125 2.78 -3.75 -9.62
C VAL A 125 2.17 -4.62 -8.52
N PRO A 126 2.59 -5.89 -8.39
CA PRO A 126 2.18 -6.76 -7.29
C PRO A 126 2.41 -6.11 -5.92
N THR A 127 1.39 -6.11 -5.06
CA THR A 127 1.46 -5.51 -3.72
C THR A 127 1.01 -6.47 -2.63
N ILE A 128 1.73 -6.46 -1.51
CA ILE A 128 1.34 -7.16 -0.28
C ILE A 128 1.14 -6.12 0.83
N GLY A 129 -0.02 -6.18 1.49
CA GLY A 129 -0.29 -5.38 2.68
C GLY A 129 0.22 -6.08 3.94
N VAL A 130 1.11 -5.44 4.69
CA VAL A 130 1.65 -5.94 5.96
C VAL A 130 1.15 -5.03 7.07
N ALA A 131 0.14 -5.48 7.83
CA ALA A 131 -0.50 -4.66 8.85
C ALA A 131 -0.19 -5.15 10.28
N LYS A 132 0.03 -4.20 11.19
CA LYS A 132 0.34 -4.46 12.61
C LYS A 132 -0.87 -4.82 13.47
N LYS A 133 -2.09 -4.52 13.00
CA LYS A 133 -3.35 -4.76 13.70
C LYS A 133 -4.41 -5.25 12.74
N ARG A 134 -5.37 -6.03 13.23
CA ARG A 134 -6.49 -6.53 12.42
C ARG A 134 -7.55 -5.45 12.23
N LEU A 135 -7.85 -5.11 10.97
CA LEU A 135 -9.02 -4.28 10.62
C LEU A 135 -10.31 -5.10 10.51
N CYS A 136 -10.29 -6.24 9.81
CA CYS A 136 -11.46 -7.10 9.64
C CYS A 136 -11.05 -8.56 9.39
N GLY A 137 -12.03 -9.47 9.39
CA GLY A 137 -11.80 -10.91 9.26
C GLY A 137 -11.68 -11.62 10.61
N LYS A 138 -11.61 -12.95 10.55
CA LYS A 138 -11.41 -13.83 11.71
C LYS A 138 -10.22 -14.73 11.42
N PHE A 139 -9.48 -15.08 12.45
CA PHE A 139 -8.36 -16.01 12.37
C PHE A 139 -8.32 -16.80 13.68
N GLU A 140 -7.80 -18.01 13.62
CA GLU A 140 -7.48 -18.79 14.81
C GLU A 140 -6.13 -18.33 15.35
N PRO A 141 -5.91 -18.33 16.67
CA PRO A 141 -4.60 -18.04 17.23
C PRO A 141 -3.52 -18.88 16.56
N LEU A 142 -2.37 -18.26 16.27
CA LEU A 142 -1.22 -19.01 15.77
C LEU A 142 -0.81 -20.04 16.84
N ALA A 143 -0.37 -21.22 16.39
CA ALA A 143 0.32 -22.15 17.27
C ALA A 143 1.53 -21.45 17.91
N ALA A 144 1.93 -21.89 19.10
CA ALA A 144 3.19 -21.45 19.68
C ALA A 144 4.32 -21.69 18.66
N GLU A 145 5.23 -20.73 18.54
CA GLU A 145 6.42 -20.91 17.71
C GLU A 145 7.16 -22.18 18.18
N PRO A 146 7.69 -23.00 17.24
CA PRO A 146 8.44 -24.20 17.57
C PRO A 146 9.71 -23.92 18.38
#